data_AF-A0A268JIP2-F1
#
_entry.id   AF-A0A268JIP2-F1
#
_cell.length_a   1.000
_cell.length_b   1.000
_cell.length_c   1.000
_cell.angle_alpha   90.00
_cell.angle_beta   90.00
_cell.angle_gamma   90.00
#
_symmetry.space_group_name_H-M   'P 1'
#
loop_
_entity.id
_entity.type
_entity.pdbx_description
1 polymer ?
#
loop_
_entity_poly.entity_id
_entity_poly.type
_entity_poly.pdbx_seq_one_letter_code
_entity_poly.pdbx_strand_id
1 'polypeptide(L)' 'MQRLCFPIPEDLKNRFELMSKETNLQQSQLMLMALHSLIANYETKGSFIFADLINPEHREKRKTR' A
#
# COMPACT_ATOMS: atom_id res chain seq x y z
N MET A 1 -19.98 11.96 -5.29
CA MET A 1 -18.79 11.21 -4.80
C MET A 1 -18.39 10.20 -5.86
N GLN A 2 -17.17 10.28 -6.38
CA GLN A 2 -16.66 9.28 -7.31
C GLN A 2 -16.22 8.05 -6.50
N ARG A 3 -16.67 6.84 -6.90
CA ARG A 3 -16.20 5.59 -6.30
C ARG A 3 -14.84 5.25 -6.91
N LEU A 4 -13.87 4.97 -6.05
CA LEU A 4 -12.59 4.43 -6.49
C LEU A 4 -12.78 2.94 -6.81
N CYS A 5 -13.01 2.63 -8.09
CA CYS A 5 -12.98 1.26 -8.60
C CYS A 5 -11.72 1.10 -9.45
N PHE A 6 -10.76 0.34 -8.94
CA PHE A 6 -9.56 -0.04 -9.68
C PHE A 6 -9.43 -1.57 -9.66
N PRO A 7 -9.04 -2.18 -10.79
CA PRO A 7 -8.74 -3.61 -10.81
C PRO A 7 -7.53 -3.87 -9.93
N ILE A 8 -7.67 -4.78 -8.98
CA ILE A 8 -6.56 -5.24 -8.13
C ILE A 8 -6.01 -6.52 -8.77
N PRO A 9 -4.71 -6.55 -9.15
CA PRO A 9 -4.06 -7.77 -9.63
C PRO A 9 -4.19 -8.93 -8.62
N GLU A 10 -4.35 -10.17 -9.11
CA GLU A 10 -4.61 -11.32 -8.25
C GLU A 10 -3.48 -11.59 -7.25
N ASP A 11 -2.22 -11.33 -7.62
CA ASP A 11 -1.08 -11.45 -6.71
C ASP A 11 -1.17 -10.46 -5.55
N LEU A 12 -1.56 -9.21 -5.82
CA LEU A 12 -1.74 -8.19 -4.79
C LEU A 12 -2.92 -8.53 -3.88
N LYS A 13 -4.02 -9.03 -4.45
CA LYS A 13 -5.20 -9.49 -3.71
C LYS A 13 -4.87 -10.65 -2.77
N ASN A 14 -4.13 -11.66 -3.24
CA ASN A 14 -3.72 -12.80 -2.42
C ASN A 14 -2.86 -12.38 -1.23
N ARG A 15 -1.91 -11.45 -1.45
CA ARG A 15 -1.09 -10.89 -0.37
C ARG A 15 -1.94 -10.09 0.63
N PHE A 16 -2.93 -9.36 0.13
CA PHE A 16 -3.82 -8.58 0.98
C PHE A 16 -4.75 -9.46 1.81
N GLU A 17 -5.22 -10.58 1.25
CA GLU A 17 -5.98 -11.59 1.99
C GLU A 17 -5.16 -12.24 3.09
N LEU A 18 -3.87 -12.50 2.85
CA LEU A 18 -2.96 -12.99 3.89
C LEU A 18 -2.86 -11.98 5.05
N MET A 19 -2.67 -10.69 4.75
CA MET A 19 -2.62 -9.63 5.78
C MET A 19 -3.92 -9.57 6.59
N SER A 20 -5.07 -9.75 5.93
CA SER A 20 -6.39 -9.81 6.58
C SER A 20 -6.48 -10.96 7.59
N LYS A 21 -5.96 -12.15 7.23
CA LYS A 21 -5.90 -13.31 8.13
C LYS A 21 -4.95 -13.09 9.30
N GLU A 22 -3.76 -12.54 9.04
CA GLU A 22 -2.73 -12.30 10.07
C GLU A 22 -3.16 -11.25 11.10
N THR A 23 -3.87 -10.21 10.65
CA THR A 23 -4.32 -9.11 11.52
C THR A 23 -5.69 -9.35 12.14
N ASN A 24 -6.42 -10.39 11.72
CA ASN A 24 -7.81 -10.62 12.06
C ASN A 24 -8.73 -9.41 11.76
N LEU A 25 -8.43 -8.69 10.69
CA LEU A 25 -9.20 -7.54 10.22
C LEU A 25 -9.75 -7.78 8.83
N GLN A 26 -10.90 -7.18 8.51
CA GLN A 26 -11.43 -7.26 7.15
C GLN A 26 -10.54 -6.49 6.17
N GLN A 27 -10.43 -7.00 4.94
CA GLN A 27 -9.70 -6.35 3.86
C GLN A 27 -10.14 -4.89 3.62
N SER A 28 -11.43 -4.60 3.72
CA SER A 28 -11.96 -3.23 3.60
C SER A 28 -11.44 -2.30 4.71
N GLN A 29 -11.36 -2.79 5.95
CA GLN A 29 -10.82 -2.05 7.09
C GLN A 29 -9.32 -1.80 6.93
N LEU A 30 -8.57 -2.83 6.50
CA LEU A 30 -7.15 -2.69 6.19
C LEU A 30 -6.90 -1.64 5.11
N MET A 31 -7.72 -1.61 4.05
CA MET A 31 -7.61 -0.61 2.99
C MET A 31 -7.88 0.80 3.53
N LEU A 32 -8.90 0.96 4.36
CA LEU A 32 -9.23 2.24 4.95
C LEU A 32 -8.08 2.76 5.84
N MET A 33 -7.51 1.89 6.67
CA MET A 33 -6.34 2.23 7.49
C MET A 33 -5.11 2.56 6.64
N ALA A 34 -4.86 1.79 5.58
CA ALA A 34 -3.77 2.05 4.64
C ALA A 34 -3.94 3.40 3.94
N LEU A 35 -5.17 3.78 3.57
CA LEU A 35 -5.47 5.10 3.00
C LEU A 35 -5.23 6.23 4.00
N HIS A 36 -5.66 6.08 5.26
CA HIS A 36 -5.35 7.06 6.31
C HIS A 36 -3.83 7.21 6.51
N SER A 37 -3.11 6.09 6.56
CA SER A 37 -1.66 6.09 6.68
C SER A 37 -0.99 6.73 5.46
N LEU A 38 -1.50 6.46 4.25
CA LEU A 38 -0.99 7.05 3.02
C LEU A 38 -1.11 8.58 3.05
N ILE A 39 -2.28 9.11 3.43
CA ILE A 39 -2.53 10.55 3.52
C ILE A 39 -1.61 11.18 4.58
N ALA A 40 -1.56 10.63 5.80
CA ALA A 40 -0.71 11.17 6.87
C ALA A 40 0.78 11.18 6.49
N ASN A 41 1.26 10.12 5.81
CA ASN A 41 2.62 10.06 5.31
C ASN A 41 2.86 11.08 4.18
N TYR A 42 1.90 11.27 3.30
CA TYR A 42 1.99 12.26 2.22
C TYR A 42 2.02 13.70 2.76
N GLU A 43 1.20 14.02 3.76
CA GLU A 43 1.22 15.34 4.42
C GLU A 43 2.57 15.65 5.06
N THR A 44 3.26 14.63 5.57
CA THR A 44 4.55 14.81 6.25
C THR A 44 5.74 14.80 5.28
N LYS A 45 5.72 13.93 4.26
CA LYS A 45 6.90 13.63 3.40
C LYS A 45 6.70 14.03 1.93
N GLY A 46 5.51 14.47 1.55
CA GLY A 46 5.14 14.77 0.17
C GLY A 46 5.23 13.55 -0.75
N SER A 47 5.50 13.82 -2.03
CA SER A 47 5.60 12.80 -3.09
C SER A 47 6.74 11.80 -2.90
N PHE A 48 7.67 12.04 -1.97
CA PHE A 48 8.81 11.15 -1.70
C PHE A 48 8.37 9.73 -1.30
N ILE A 49 7.17 9.56 -0.75
CA ILE A 49 6.62 8.23 -0.40
C ILE A 49 6.41 7.32 -1.61
N PHE A 50 6.42 7.88 -2.83
CA PHE A 50 6.27 7.14 -4.08
C PHE A 50 7.61 6.95 -4.82
N ALA A 51 8.74 7.47 -4.31
CA ALA A 51 10.01 7.42 -5.01
C ALA A 51 10.42 5.98 -5.40
N ASP A 52 10.23 5.02 -4.50
CA ASP A 52 10.52 3.59 -4.73
C ASP A 52 9.54 2.90 -5.69
N LEU A 53 8.39 3.53 -5.94
CA LEU A 53 7.36 3.03 -6.87
C LEU A 53 7.54 3.60 -8.27
N ILE A 54 8.10 4.81 -8.38
CA ILE A 54 8.33 5.52 -9.63
C ILE A 54 9.71 5.21 -10.20
N ASN A 55 10.72 5.02 -9.34
CA ASN A 55 12.08 4.70 -9.77
C ASN A 55 12.50 3.28 -9.29
N PRO A 56 12.58 2.30 -10.19
CA PRO A 56 12.97 0.91 -9.88
C PRO A 56 14.33 0.78 -9.17
N GLU A 57 15.25 1.72 -9.39
CA GLU A 57 16.62 1.69 -8.84
C GLU A 57 16.66 1.79 -7.31
N HIS A 58 15.60 2.29 -6.66
CA HIS A 58 15.53 2.36 -5.20
C HIS A 58 15.05 1.05 -4.53
N ARG A 59 14.48 0.09 -5.30
CA ARG A 59 14.07 -1.21 -4.75
C ARG A 59 15.26 -2.12 -4.38
N GLU A 60 16.41 -1.94 -5.02
CA GLU A 60 17.57 -2.83 -4.82
C GLU A 60 18.28 -2.62 -3.48
N LYS A 61 18.16 -1.42 -2.88
CA LYS A 61 18.85 -1.11 -1.61
C LYS A 61 18.26 -1.82 -0.37
N ARG A 62 17.09 -2.46 -0.48
CA ARG A 62 16.46 -3.20 0.64
C ARG A 62 16.85 -4.68 0.72
N LYS A 63 17.63 -5.23 -0.22
CA LYS A 63 18.09 -6.64 -0.18
C LYS A 63 19.40 -6.87 0.59
N THR A 64 19.99 -5.82 1.14
CA THR A 64 21.23 -5.91 1.93
C THR A 64 21.11 -5.09 3.20
N ARG A 65 20.40 -5.64 4.20
CA ARG A 65 20.67 -5.41 5.62
C ARG A 65 20.02 -6.48 6.47
#